data_AF-A0A930W2B1-F1
#
_entry.id   AF-A0A930W2B1-F1
#
_cell.length_a   1.000
_cell.length_b   1.000
_cell.length_c   1.000
_cell.angle_alpha   90.00
_cell.angle_beta   90.00
_cell.angle_gamma   90.00
#
_symmetry.space_group_name_H-M   'P 1'
#
loop_
_entity.id
_entity.type
_entity.pdbx_description
1 polymer ?
#
loop_
_entity_poly.entity_id
_entity_poly.type
_entity_poly.pdbx_seq_one_letter_code
_entity_poly.pdbx_strand_id
1 'polypeptide(L)'
;MSYQNLKAEIVRRNYTQKEIAELLDMSSRNLSFKLSEKVPFTVPEIKMLQKGLFTDVSLDYLCETDGDEPSIYDQLANQVDVMREAFEQEGTLSPECEQTLNEIAEKVEQMRQR
;
A
#
# COMPACT_ATOMS: atom_id res chain seq x y z
N MET A 1 -2.09 0.78 4.27
CA MET A 1 -2.77 -0.16 3.38
C MET A 1 -4.26 -0.12 3.68
N SER A 2 -4.98 0.69 2.93
CA SER A 2 -6.43 0.61 2.81
C SER A 2 -6.92 1.11 1.45
N TYR A 3 -8.02 0.54 0.95
CA TYR A 3 -8.65 0.95 -0.31
C TYR A 3 -9.32 2.32 -0.14
N GLN A 4 -8.53 3.39 -0.15
CA GLN A 4 -8.99 4.76 0.15
C GLN A 4 -10.06 5.22 -0.83
N ASN A 5 -9.86 4.95 -2.12
CA ASN A 5 -10.82 5.31 -3.17
C ASN A 5 -12.15 4.58 -3.01
N LEU A 6 -12.12 3.27 -2.72
CA LEU A 6 -13.33 2.51 -2.44
C LEU A 6 -14.06 3.07 -1.21
N LYS A 7 -13.36 3.35 -0.11
CA LYS A 7 -13.96 3.96 1.08
C LYS A 7 -14.56 5.34 0.78
N ALA A 8 -13.88 6.16 -0.02
CA ALA A 8 -14.38 7.46 -0.41
C ALA A 8 -15.67 7.35 -1.22
N GLU A 9 -15.76 6.42 -2.18
CA GLU A 9 -16.97 6.19 -2.96
C GLU A 9 -18.14 5.66 -2.12
N ILE A 10 -17.87 4.80 -1.14
CA ILE A 10 -18.87 4.35 -0.17
C ILE A 10 -19.49 5.54 0.56
N VAL A 11 -18.66 6.45 1.05
CA VAL A 11 -19.11 7.66 1.77
C VAL A 11 -19.82 8.63 0.83
N ARG A 12 -19.28 8.90 -0.36
CA ARG A 12 -19.85 9.82 -1.36
C ARG A 12 -21.26 9.42 -1.78
N ARG A 13 -21.51 8.12 -1.90
CA ARG A 13 -22.80 7.55 -2.32
C ARG A 13 -23.71 7.20 -1.14
N ASN A 14 -23.25 7.45 0.08
CA ASN A 14 -23.98 7.18 1.30
C ASN A 14 -24.39 5.70 1.47
N TYR A 15 -23.53 4.77 1.02
CA TYR A 15 -23.71 3.35 1.28
C TYR A 15 -23.19 2.99 2.66
N THR A 16 -23.92 2.14 3.36
CA THR A 16 -23.48 1.57 4.62
C THR A 16 -22.61 0.34 4.37
N GLN A 17 -21.67 0.06 5.28
CA GLN A 17 -20.91 -1.20 5.23
C GLN A 17 -21.81 -2.44 5.34
N LYS A 18 -23.01 -2.30 5.91
CA LYS A 18 -23.98 -3.38 5.99
C LYS A 18 -24.53 -3.73 4.60
N GLU A 19 -24.99 -2.75 3.83
CA GLU A 19 -25.51 -2.96 2.47
C GLU A 19 -24.46 -3.57 1.53
N ILE A 20 -23.21 -3.13 1.67
CA ILE A 20 -22.09 -3.66 0.87
C ILE A 20 -21.77 -5.10 1.26
N ALA A 21 -21.80 -5.42 2.56
CA ALA A 21 -21.56 -6.77 3.05
C ALA A 21 -22.68 -7.72 2.62
N GLU A 22 -23.93 -7.25 2.62
CA GLU A 22 -25.09 -7.97 2.09
C GLU A 22 -24.97 -8.22 0.58
N LEU A 23 -24.56 -7.22 -0.19
CA LEU A 23 -24.30 -7.40 -1.63
C LEU A 23 -23.29 -8.50 -1.89
N LEU A 24 -22.18 -8.50 -1.14
CA LEU A 24 -21.09 -9.46 -1.29
C LEU A 24 -21.29 -10.81 -0.58
N ASP A 25 -22.47 -11.02 0.02
CA ASP A 25 -22.79 -12.23 0.80
C ASP A 25 -21.73 -12.56 1.88
N MET A 26 -21.34 -11.55 2.66
CA MET A 26 -20.36 -11.70 3.73
C MET A 26 -20.73 -10.93 5.00
N SER A 27 -20.04 -11.21 6.10
CA SER A 27 -20.22 -10.43 7.33
C SER A 27 -19.59 -9.05 7.23
N SER A 28 -20.15 -8.06 7.92
CA SER A 28 -19.56 -6.70 8.01
C SER A 28 -18.14 -6.72 8.58
N ARG A 29 -17.81 -7.71 9.42
CA ARG A 29 -16.43 -7.91 9.91
C ARG A 29 -15.47 -8.30 8.80
N ASN A 30 -15.88 -9.21 7.91
CA ASN A 30 -15.08 -9.61 6.76
C ASN A 30 -14.87 -8.42 5.81
N LEU A 31 -15.95 -7.68 5.50
CA LEU A 31 -15.84 -6.46 4.70
C LEU A 31 -14.89 -5.44 5.34
N SER A 32 -14.96 -5.24 6.65
CA SER A 32 -14.06 -4.32 7.37
C SER A 32 -12.59 -4.72 7.23
N PHE A 33 -12.28 -6.02 7.29
CA PHE A 33 -10.94 -6.54 7.03
C PHE A 33 -10.50 -6.32 5.58
N LYS A 34 -11.42 -6.46 4.62
CA LYS A 34 -11.14 -6.18 3.21
C LYS A 34 -10.89 -4.71 2.92
N LEU A 35 -11.75 -3.82 3.42
CA LEU A 35 -11.57 -2.38 3.28
C LEU A 35 -10.27 -1.87 3.94
N SER A 36 -9.78 -2.58 4.96
CA SER A 36 -8.51 -2.27 5.63
C SER A 36 -7.33 -3.06 5.08
N GLU A 37 -7.48 -3.73 3.95
CA GLU A 37 -6.45 -4.55 3.27
C GLU A 37 -5.81 -5.65 4.14
N LYS A 38 -6.43 -6.03 5.26
CA LYS A 38 -6.01 -7.20 6.05
C LYS A 38 -6.27 -8.50 5.30
N VAL A 39 -7.27 -8.48 4.42
CA VAL A 39 -7.61 -9.55 3.49
C VAL A 39 -7.89 -8.88 2.14
N PRO A 40 -7.26 -9.28 1.04
CA PRO A 40 -7.53 -8.65 -0.25
C PRO A 40 -8.96 -8.93 -0.74
N PHE A 41 -9.50 -8.04 -1.56
CA PHE A 41 -10.68 -8.37 -2.37
C PHE A 41 -10.30 -9.37 -3.46
N THR A 42 -11.19 -10.32 -3.71
CA THR A 42 -11.07 -11.19 -4.88
C THR A 42 -11.59 -10.45 -6.13
N VAL A 43 -11.12 -10.86 -7.30
CA VAL A 43 -11.55 -10.28 -8.58
C VAL A 43 -13.09 -10.32 -8.77
N PRO A 44 -13.79 -11.42 -8.42
CA PRO A 44 -15.25 -11.44 -8.49
C PRO A 44 -15.92 -10.42 -7.56
N GLU A 45 -15.45 -10.27 -6.33
CA GLU A 45 -16.03 -9.34 -5.35
C GLU A 45 -15.93 -7.89 -5.84
N ILE A 46 -14.75 -7.47 -6.30
CA ILE A 46 -14.55 -6.07 -6.74
C ILE A 46 -15.34 -5.79 -8.03
N LYS A 47 -15.44 -6.75 -8.94
CA LYS A 47 -16.30 -6.65 -10.13
C LYS A 47 -17.77 -6.54 -9.76
N MET A 48 -18.19 -7.21 -8.70
CA MET A 48 -19.57 -7.14 -8.22
C MET A 48 -19.88 -5.78 -7.59
N LEU A 49 -18.94 -5.22 -6.82
CA LEU A 49 -19.04 -3.85 -6.30
C LEU A 49 -19.12 -2.82 -7.43
N GLN A 50 -18.24 -2.93 -8.43
CA GLN A 50 -18.24 -2.02 -9.56
C GLN A 50 -19.57 -2.08 -10.32
N LYS A 51 -20.03 -3.27 -10.69
CA LYS A 51 -21.28 -3.44 -11.45
C LYS A 51 -22.53 -3.12 -10.65
N GLY A 52 -22.50 -3.31 -9.32
CA GLY A 52 -23.66 -3.10 -8.45
C GLY A 52 -23.81 -1.67 -7.95
N LEU A 53 -22.71 -1.05 -7.52
CA LEU A 53 -22.73 0.20 -6.75
C LEU A 53 -21.87 1.32 -7.38
N PHE A 54 -20.83 0.96 -8.14
CA PHE A 54 -19.79 1.88 -8.64
C PHE A 54 -19.64 1.83 -10.17
N THR A 55 -20.75 1.85 -10.90
CA THR A 55 -20.80 1.56 -12.36
C THR A 55 -20.09 2.58 -13.24
N ASP A 56 -19.93 3.80 -12.73
CA ASP A 56 -19.29 4.97 -13.35
C ASP A 56 -17.79 5.07 -13.02
N VAL A 57 -17.25 4.13 -12.22
CA VAL A 57 -15.87 4.16 -11.75
C VAL A 57 -15.09 2.95 -12.27
N SER A 58 -13.81 3.14 -12.58
CA SER A 58 -12.96 2.05 -13.07
C SER A 58 -12.54 1.11 -11.94
N LEU A 59 -12.28 -0.15 -12.28
CA LEU A 59 -11.74 -1.12 -11.31
C LEU A 59 -10.38 -0.68 -10.78
N ASP A 60 -9.51 -0.15 -11.66
CA ASP A 60 -8.18 0.31 -11.28
C ASP A 60 -8.25 1.40 -10.21
N TYR A 61 -9.19 2.35 -10.35
CA TYR A 61 -9.41 3.38 -9.35
C TYR A 61 -9.90 2.80 -8.02
N LEU A 62 -10.85 1.86 -8.04
CA LEU A 62 -11.37 1.23 -6.81
C LEU A 62 -10.32 0.37 -6.10
N CYS A 63 -9.39 -0.23 -6.86
CA CYS A 63 -8.33 -1.09 -6.37
C CYS A 63 -7.08 -0.33 -5.92
N GLU A 64 -6.99 0.98 -6.14
CA GLU A 64 -5.83 1.78 -5.73
C GLU A 64 -5.62 1.70 -4.21
N THR A 65 -4.40 1.36 -3.82
CA THR A 65 -4.01 1.18 -2.41
C THR A 65 -3.03 2.28 -2.01
N ASP A 66 -3.12 2.72 -0.75
CA ASP A 66 -2.07 3.56 -0.14
C ASP A 66 -0.84 2.71 0.28
N GLY A 67 -0.83 1.42 -0.04
CA GLY A 67 0.24 0.47 0.26
C GLY A 67 1.32 0.36 -0.81
N ASP A 68 1.11 0.93 -1.98
CA ASP A 68 2.11 1.03 -3.05
C ASP A 68 3.08 2.21 -2.85
N GLU A 69 2.87 3.04 -1.82
CA GLU A 69 3.88 4.00 -1.37
C GLU A 69 4.94 3.26 -0.54
N PRO A 70 6.23 3.28 -0.94
CA PRO A 70 7.29 2.67 -0.14
C PRO A 70 7.25 3.28 1.25
N SER A 71 7.34 2.45 2.30
CA SER A 71 7.44 2.92 3.68
C SER A 71 8.57 3.94 3.81
N ILE A 72 8.53 4.82 4.81
CA ILE A 72 9.65 5.73 5.10
C ILE A 72 10.98 4.95 5.22
N TYR A 73 10.92 3.71 5.71
CA TYR A 73 12.08 2.81 5.77
C TYR A 73 12.53 2.31 4.38
N ASP A 74 11.59 1.97 3.49
CA ASP A 74 11.90 1.55 2.11
C ASP A 74 12.45 2.73 1.29
N GLN A 75 11.91 3.94 1.50
CA GLN A 75 12.41 5.18 0.90
C GLN A 75 13.84 5.47 1.37
N LEU A 76 14.11 5.30 2.67
CA LEU A 76 15.44 5.53 3.24
C LEU A 76 16.46 4.48 2.75
N ALA A 77 16.07 3.22 2.66
CA ALA A 77 16.91 2.16 2.08
C ALA A 77 17.25 2.48 0.61
N ASN A 78 16.24 2.82 -0.20
CA ASN A 78 16.45 3.23 -1.59
C ASN A 78 17.39 4.45 -1.72
N GLN A 79 17.28 5.43 -0.82
CA GLN A 79 18.20 6.58 -0.82
C GLN A 79 19.64 6.19 -0.51
N VAL A 80 19.86 5.26 0.44
CA VAL A 80 21.20 4.76 0.78
C VAL A 80 21.82 4.04 -0.41
N ASP A 81 21.04 3.23 -1.12
CA ASP A 81 21.50 2.52 -2.32
C ASP A 81 21.85 3.49 -3.45
N VAL A 82 20.98 4.49 -3.72
CA VAL A 82 21.25 5.54 -4.71
C VAL A 82 22.51 6.33 -4.35
N MET A 83 22.73 6.65 -3.07
CA MET A 83 23.95 7.33 -2.63
C MET A 83 25.19 6.48 -2.86
N ARG A 84 25.15 5.17 -2.56
CA ARG A 84 26.25 4.25 -2.83
C ARG A 84 26.61 4.25 -4.31
N GLU A 85 25.60 4.06 -5.19
CA GLU A 85 25.81 4.04 -6.64
C GLU A 85 26.44 5.35 -7.14
N ALA A 86 25.99 6.49 -6.63
CA ALA A 86 26.55 7.79 -7.00
C ALA A 86 28.02 7.94 -6.60
N PHE A 87 28.39 7.52 -5.39
CA PHE A 87 29.79 7.56 -4.93
C PHE A 87 30.70 6.59 -5.69
N GLU A 88 30.18 5.42 -6.09
CA GLU A 88 30.89 4.45 -6.92
C GLU A 88 31.17 5.02 -8.32
N GLN A 89 30.17 5.65 -8.95
CA GLN A 89 30.32 6.26 -10.28
C GLN A 89 31.36 7.40 -10.31
N GLU A 90 31.38 8.23 -9.26
CA GLU A 90 32.34 9.32 -9.11
C GLU A 90 33.72 8.83 -8.63
N GLY A 91 33.87 7.54 -8.28
CA GLY A 91 35.11 6.98 -7.74
C GLY A 91 35.52 7.58 -6.39
N THR A 92 34.56 8.11 -5.63
CA THR A 92 34.79 8.83 -4.35
C THR A 92 34.33 8.03 -3.14
N LEU A 93 33.87 6.79 -3.33
CA LEU A 93 33.48 5.90 -2.24
C LEU A 93 34.73 5.49 -1.42
N SER A 94 34.97 6.18 -0.31
CA SER A 94 36.00 5.79 0.65
C SER A 94 35.52 4.62 1.52
N PRO A 95 36.43 3.82 2.10
CA PRO A 95 36.07 2.73 3.02
C PRO A 95 35.23 3.19 4.22
N GLU A 96 35.50 4.40 4.73
CA GLU A 96 34.74 4.99 5.83
C GLU A 96 33.31 5.38 5.43
N CYS A 97 33.13 5.89 4.20
CA CYS A 97 31.81 6.17 3.64
C CYS A 97 31.00 4.88 3.43
N GLU A 98 31.64 3.84 2.89
CA GLU A 98 31.01 2.52 2.71
C GLU A 98 30.56 1.92 4.04
N GLN A 99 31.43 1.97 5.07
CA GLN A 99 31.08 1.51 6.41
C GLN A 99 29.89 2.26 6.99
N THR A 100 29.85 3.59 6.83
CA THR A 100 28.75 4.43 7.31
C THR A 100 27.44 4.09 6.61
N LEU A 101 27.45 3.87 5.29
CA LEU A 101 26.27 3.46 4.52
C LEU A 101 25.74 2.09 4.97
N ASN A 102 26.64 1.13 5.24
CA ASN A 102 26.27 -0.19 5.76
C ASN A 102 25.62 -0.10 7.16
N GLU A 103 26.17 0.71 8.07
CA GLU A 103 25.60 0.92 9.40
C GLU A 103 24.21 1.56 9.35
N ILE A 104 23.99 2.49 8.42
CA ILE A 104 22.67 3.09 8.19
C ILE A 104 21.69 2.03 7.68
N ALA A 105 22.08 1.23 6.67
CA ALA A 105 21.25 0.17 6.12
C ALA A 105 20.83 -0.86 7.20
N GLU A 106 21.77 -1.31 8.04
CA GLU A 106 21.47 -2.25 9.13
C GLU A 106 20.49 -1.67 10.15
N LYS A 107 20.65 -0.39 10.53
CA LYS A 107 19.71 0.27 11.45
C LYS A 107 18.31 0.41 10.85
N VAL A 108 18.22 0.70 9.55
CA VAL A 108 16.94 0.79 8.84
C VAL A 108 16.22 -0.57 8.87
N GLU A 109 16.92 -1.67 8.61
CA GLU A 109 16.35 -3.01 8.70
C GLU A 109 15.96 -3.41 10.14
N GLN A 110 16.74 -3.02 11.15
CA GLN A 110 16.37 -3.23 12.55
C GLN A 110 15.09 -2.47 12.95
N MET A 111 14.87 -1.27 12.40
CA MET A 111 13.65 -0.51 12.65
C MET A 111 12.45 -1.11 11.91
N ARG A 112 12.66 -1.71 10.74
CA ARG A 112 11.61 -2.40 9.97
C ARG A 112 11.05 -3.64 10.68
N GLN A 113 11.88 -4.34 11.45
CA GLN A 113 11.50 -5.59 12.14
C GLN A 113 10.82 -5.39 13.51
N ARG A 114 10.61 -4.15 13.96
CA ARG A 114 9.99 -3.80 15.24
C ARG A 114 8.53 -3.41 15.08
#